data_AF-A0A7U9NH27-F1
#
_entry.id   AF-A0A7U9NH27-F1
#
_cell.length_a   1.000
_cell.length_b   1.000
_cell.length_c   1.000
_cell.angle_alpha   90.00
_cell.angle_beta   90.00
_cell.angle_gamma   90.00
#
_symmetry.space_group_name_H-M   'P 1'
#
loop_
_entity.id
_entity.type
_entity.pdbx_description
1 polymer ?
#
loop_
_entity_poly.entity_id
_entity_poly.type
_entity_poly.pdbx_seq_one_letter_code
_entity_poly.pdbx_strand_id
1 'polypeptide(L)' 'MQDKACKRMAAEGRKEGKAEGRKEGIEQGIKAFIEICQENAMLREAAFSKLMEKFSLTSDLTKEYLERFWKTQS' A
#
# COMPACT_ATOMS: atom_id res chain seq x y z
N MET A 1 -30.56 -14.65 -23.06
CA MET A 1 -29.38 -13.77 -23.23
C MET A 1 -29.12 -12.85 -22.03
N GLN A 2 -30.13 -12.42 -21.27
CA GLN A 2 -29.99 -11.48 -20.13
C GLN A 2 -29.22 -12.05 -18.93
N ASP A 3 -29.33 -13.36 -18.65
CA ASP A 3 -28.68 -14.01 -17.50
C ASP A 3 -27.13 -14.03 -17.58
N LYS A 4 -26.56 -14.09 -18.80
CA LYS A 4 -25.11 -14.02 -19.00
C LYS A 4 -24.54 -12.61 -18.76
N ALA A 5 -25.31 -11.56 -19.10
CA ALA A 5 -24.88 -10.18 -18.90
C ALA A 5 -24.82 -9.81 -17.41
N CYS A 6 -25.85 -10.20 -16.66
CA CYS A 6 -25.91 -9.95 -15.21
C CYS A 6 -24.76 -10.64 -14.45
N LYS A 7 -24.46 -11.90 -14.81
CA LYS A 7 -23.32 -12.65 -14.24
C LYS A 7 -21.96 -12.00 -14.53
N ARG A 8 -21.79 -11.39 -15.71
CA ARG A 8 -20.56 -10.67 -16.07
C ARG A 8 -20.39 -9.39 -15.25
N MET A 9 -21.44 -8.58 -15.11
CA MET A 9 -21.40 -7.36 -14.31
C MET A 9 -21.06 -7.66 -12.83
N ALA A 10 -21.68 -8.69 -12.25
CA ALA A 10 -21.39 -9.10 -10.88
C ALA A 10 -19.94 -9.62 -10.71
N ALA A 11 -19.40 -10.31 -11.72
CA ALA A 11 -18.02 -10.78 -11.70
C ALA A 11 -17.03 -9.60 -11.78
N GLU A 12 -17.33 -8.59 -12.58
CA GLU A 12 -16.46 -7.42 -12.73
C GLU A 12 -16.46 -6.57 -11.46
N GLY A 13 -17.62 -6.26 -10.89
CA GLY A 13 -17.70 -5.53 -9.62
C GLY A 13 -16.98 -6.25 -8.47
N ARG A 14 -16.98 -7.59 -8.45
CA ARG A 14 -16.18 -8.36 -7.47
C ARG A 14 -14.67 -8.23 -7.72
N LYS A 15 -14.22 -8.18 -8.97
CA LYS A 15 -12.79 -7.99 -9.29
C LYS A 15 -12.33 -6.59 -8.90
N GLU A 16 -13.13 -5.58 -9.24
CA GLU A 16 -12.87 -4.17 -8.90
C GLU A 16 -12.77 -4.00 -7.39
N GLY A 17 -13.76 -4.45 -6.62
CA GLY A 17 -13.70 -4.36 -5.15
C GLY A 17 -12.52 -5.12 -4.54
N LYS A 18 -12.11 -6.25 -5.12
CA LYS A 18 -10.88 -6.95 -4.69
C LYS A 18 -9.61 -6.18 -5.04
N ALA A 19 -9.58 -5.48 -6.16
CA ALA A 19 -8.43 -4.67 -6.56
C ALA A 19 -8.30 -3.43 -5.68
N GLU A 20 -9.42 -2.73 -5.44
CA GLU A 20 -9.50 -1.57 -4.55
C GLU A 20 -9.11 -1.92 -3.12
N GLY A 21 -9.71 -2.96 -2.53
CA GLY A 21 -9.38 -3.39 -1.17
C GLY A 21 -7.93 -3.83 -1.01
N ARG A 22 -7.31 -4.42 -2.05
CA ARG A 22 -5.86 -4.71 -2.04
C ARG A 22 -5.03 -3.44 -2.05
N LYS A 23 -5.38 -2.45 -2.88
CA LYS A 23 -4.67 -1.17 -2.95
C LYS A 23 -4.73 -0.44 -1.61
N GLU A 24 -5.93 -0.33 -1.03
CA GLU A 24 -6.13 0.29 0.29
C GLU A 24 -5.36 -0.44 1.39
N GLY A 25 -5.42 -1.78 1.41
CA GLY A 25 -4.70 -2.58 2.39
C GLY A 25 -3.18 -2.43 2.31
N ILE A 26 -2.62 -2.34 1.09
CA ILE A 26 -1.19 -2.08 0.90
C ILE A 26 -0.82 -0.69 1.41
N GLU A 27 -1.60 0.34 1.07
CA GLU A 27 -1.33 1.71 1.50
C GLU A 27 -1.40 1.85 3.03
N GLN A 28 -2.43 1.28 3.66
CA GLN A 28 -2.56 1.27 5.13
C GLN A 28 -1.43 0.49 5.79
N GLY A 29 -1.03 -0.66 5.22
CA GLY A 29 0.07 -1.47 5.73
C GLY A 29 1.41 -0.75 5.66
N ILE A 30 1.70 -0.06 4.56
CA ILE A 30 2.93 0.75 4.40
C ILE A 30 2.96 1.89 5.41
N LYS A 31 1.85 2.62 5.57
CA LYS A 31 1.73 3.70 6.55
C LYS A 31 2.01 3.19 7.97
N ALA A 32 1.32 2.12 8.39
CA ALA A 32 1.51 1.54 9.72
C ALA A 32 2.95 1.05 9.94
N PHE A 33 3.57 0.44 8.92
CA PHE A 33 4.96 0.03 8.98
C PHE A 33 5.91 1.23 9.19
N ILE A 34 5.69 2.32 8.47
CA ILE A 34 6.46 3.57 8.62
C ILE A 34 6.31 4.12 10.04
N GLU A 35 5.08 4.23 10.54
CA GLU A 35 4.79 4.73 11.89
C GLU A 35 5.52 3.90 12.96
N ILE A 36 5.43 2.57 12.88
CA ILE A 36 6.16 1.66 13.78
C ILE A 36 7.68 1.86 13.66
N CYS A 37 8.21 2.08 12.45
CA CYS A 37 9.63 2.36 12.29
C CYS A 37 10.04 3.65 13.01
N GLN A 38 9.24 4.70 12.92
CA GLN A 38 9.50 5.95 13.62
C GLN A 38 9.39 5.80 15.14
N GLU A 39 8.37 5.10 15.63
CA GLU A 39 8.18 4.81 17.06
C GLU A 39 9.37 4.04 17.66
N ASN A 40 10.00 3.17 16.87
CA ASN A 40 11.16 2.40 17.27
C ASN A 40 12.50 3.10 16.97
N ALA A 41 12.48 4.41 16.69
CA ALA A 41 13.64 5.23 16.36
C ALA A 41 14.52 4.65 15.23
N MET A 42 13.92 3.91 14.28
CA MET A 42 14.64 3.44 13.11
C MET A 42 15.00 4.63 12.20
N LEU A 43 16.21 4.58 11.64
CA LEU A 43 16.64 5.54 10.64
C LEU A 43 15.79 5.43 9.37
N ARG A 44 15.59 6.56 8.69
CA ARG A 44 14.78 6.65 7.47
C ARG A 44 15.34 5.77 6.36
N GLU A 45 16.66 5.69 6.24
CA GLU A 45 17.37 4.85 5.28
C GLU A 45 17.15 3.36 5.55
N ALA A 46 17.14 2.95 6.82
CA ALA A 46 16.87 1.57 7.21
C ALA A 46 15.40 1.21 6.92
N ALA A 47 14.46 2.12 7.19
CA ALA A 47 13.06 1.95 6.84
C ALA A 47 12.84 1.86 5.32
N PHE A 48 13.58 2.65 4.53
CA PHE A 48 13.57 2.58 3.07
C PHE A 48 13.94 1.18 2.55
N SER A 49 15.07 0.63 3.01
CA SER A 49 15.49 -0.71 2.60
C SER A 49 14.48 -1.78 2.99
N LYS A 50 13.92 -1.70 4.21
CA LYS A 50 12.92 -2.67 4.67
C LYS A 50 11.59 -2.57 3.94
N LEU A 51 11.14 -1.37 3.58
CA LEU A 51 9.91 -1.18 2.79
C LEU A 51 10.05 -1.81 1.41
N MET A 52 11.17 -1.57 0.73
CA MET A 52 11.45 -2.21 -0.56
C MET A 52 11.44 -3.74 -0.44
N GLU A 53 12.10 -4.30 0.58
CA GLU A 53 12.15 -5.75 0.80
C GLU A 53 10.76 -6.34 1.10
N LYS A 54 10.00 -5.73 2.02
CA LYS A 54 8.74 -6.31 2.53
C LYS A 54 7.56 -6.11 1.60
N PHE A 55 7.51 -4.98 0.89
CA PHE A 55 6.40 -4.63 0.01
C PHE A 55 6.75 -4.74 -1.48
N SER A 56 7.97 -5.19 -1.81
CA SER A 56 8.46 -5.32 -3.20
C SER A 56 8.29 -4.01 -3.99
N LEU A 57 8.48 -2.88 -3.31
CA LEU A 57 8.34 -1.54 -3.90
C LEU A 57 9.58 -1.17 -4.69
N THR A 58 9.39 -0.32 -5.71
CA THR A 58 10.51 0.34 -6.37
C THR A 58 11.10 1.42 -5.47
N SER A 59 12.33 1.84 -5.76
CA SER A 59 12.97 2.96 -5.06
C SER A 59 12.08 4.21 -5.07
N ASP A 60 11.50 4.55 -6.23
CA ASP A 60 10.75 5.79 -6.38
C ASP A 60 9.43 5.78 -5.59
N LEU A 61 8.68 4.68 -5.66
CA LEU A 61 7.48 4.49 -4.84
C LEU A 61 7.81 4.51 -3.35
N THR A 62 8.93 3.90 -2.95
CA THR A 62 9.34 3.90 -1.54
C THR A 62 9.67 5.31 -1.06
N LYS A 63 10.33 6.13 -1.88
CA LYS A 63 10.58 7.55 -1.55
C LYS A 63 9.27 8.30 -1.40
N GLU A 64 8.34 8.15 -2.33
CA GLU A 64 7.02 8.79 -2.28
C GLU A 64 6.27 8.44 -0.97
N TYR A 65 6.24 7.16 -0.60
CA TYR A 65 5.60 6.73 0.65
C TYR A 65 6.29 7.27 1.90
N LEU A 66 7.62 7.27 1.93
CA LEU A 66 8.35 7.87 3.05
C LEU A 66 8.14 9.39 3.10
N GLU A 67 8.16 10.10 1.99
CA GLU A 67 7.88 11.54 1.98
C GLU A 67 6.46 11.85 2.47
N ARG A 68 5.49 10.99 2.12
CA ARG A 68 4.09 11.18 2.49
C ARG A 68 3.78 10.85 3.96
N PHE A 69 4.41 9.82 4.52
CA PHE A 69 4.04 9.28 5.82
C PHE A 69 5.11 9.43 6.92
N TRP A 70 6.37 9.70 6.56
CA TRP A 70 7.40 9.93 7.55
C TRP A 70 7.18 11.29 8.20
N LYS A 71 6.72 11.30 9.46
CA LYS A 71 6.60 12.53 10.25
C LYS A 71 7.97 13.21 10.33
N THR A 72 8.17 14.29 9.59
CA THR A 72 9.31 15.17 9.76
C THR A 72 9.20 15.75 11.17
N GLN A 73 10.15 15.46 12.06
CA GLN A 73 10.22 16.17 13.34
C GLN A 73 10.30 17.66 13.01
N SER A 74 9.26 18.41 13.40
CA SER A 74 9.32 19.86 13.61
C SER A 74 9.74 20.11 15.05
#